data_AF-G3H548-F1
#
_entry.id   AF-G3H548-F1
#
_cell.length_a   1.000
_cell.length_b   1.000
_cell.length_c   1.000
_cell.angle_alpha   90.00
_cell.angle_beta   90.00
_cell.angle_gamma   90.00
#
_symmetry.space_group_name_H-M   'P 1'
#
loop_
_entity.id
_entity.type
_entity.pdbx_description
1 polymer ?
#
loop_
_entity_poly.entity_id
_entity_poly.type
_entity_poly.pdbx_seq_one_letter_code
_entity_poly.pdbx_strand_id
1 'polypeptide(L)'
;MDNPPPPPWATCDKTAVLKANNEVPEEEEEEGEEEEEEEEKKKKKKKKKKKKKKKKKKKKKKKKKKKQPPMKHKVTDQSVKAFAEHCPELQYVGFMGCSVTSKGVIHLTKLRNLSSLDLRHITELDNETVMEIVRRCKNLSSLNLCLNWIINDRKNNNNNNKIPL
;
A
#
# COMPACT_ATOMS: atom_id res chain seq x y z
N MET A 1 -6.62 -109.21 -6.62
CA MET A 1 -6.77 -108.46 -7.89
C MET A 1 -7.70 -107.32 -7.55
N ASP A 2 -7.10 -106.31 -6.94
CA ASP A 2 -7.76 -105.18 -6.30
C ASP A 2 -8.10 -104.10 -7.34
N ASN A 3 -9.32 -103.59 -7.28
CA ASN A 3 -9.84 -102.57 -8.18
C ASN A 3 -9.31 -101.18 -7.73
N PRO A 4 -8.78 -100.34 -8.64
CA PRO A 4 -8.19 -99.05 -8.27
C PRO A 4 -9.24 -98.00 -7.85
N PRO A 5 -8.84 -97.00 -7.03
CA PRO A 5 -9.74 -95.96 -6.51
C PRO A 5 -10.20 -94.99 -7.61
N PRO A 6 -11.37 -94.35 -7.43
CA PRO A 6 -11.95 -93.45 -8.42
C PRO A 6 -11.15 -92.15 -8.59
N PRO A 7 -11.21 -91.53 -9.79
CA PRO A 7 -10.43 -90.33 -10.11
C PRO A 7 -10.91 -89.07 -9.36
N PRO A 8 -10.01 -88.10 -9.11
CA PRO A 8 -10.17 -87.02 -8.14
C PRO A 8 -11.17 -85.90 -8.51
N TRP A 9 -12.02 -86.08 -9.51
CA TRP A 9 -13.02 -85.06 -9.93
C TRP A 9 -14.47 -85.43 -9.58
N ALA A 10 -14.68 -86.61 -8.99
CA ALA A 10 -16.01 -87.13 -8.69
C ALA A 10 -16.55 -86.68 -7.32
N THR A 11 -16.84 -85.39 -7.15
CA THR A 11 -17.90 -84.89 -6.23
C THR A 11 -18.42 -83.54 -6.71
N CYS A 12 -19.42 -83.57 -7.60
CA CYS A 12 -20.29 -82.42 -7.84
C CYS A 12 -21.46 -82.53 -6.86
N ASP A 13 -21.42 -81.78 -5.75
CA ASP A 13 -22.60 -81.58 -4.91
C ASP A 13 -23.15 -80.16 -5.10
N LYS A 14 -24.32 -80.13 -5.73
CA LYS A 14 -25.20 -78.97 -5.82
C LYS A 14 -25.91 -78.90 -4.48
N THR A 15 -25.71 -77.86 -3.67
CA THR A 15 -26.72 -77.20 -2.81
C THR A 15 -26.02 -76.16 -1.93
N ALA A 16 -26.17 -74.88 -2.27
CA ALA A 16 -26.40 -73.74 -1.35
C ALA A 16 -26.13 -72.42 -2.10
N VAL A 17 -26.99 -72.12 -3.06
CA VAL A 17 -27.37 -70.72 -3.30
C VAL A 17 -28.01 -70.25 -2.00
N LEU A 18 -27.44 -69.24 -1.33
CA LEU A 18 -28.05 -68.27 -0.39
C LEU A 18 -27.03 -67.80 0.67
N LYS A 19 -26.21 -66.80 0.29
CA LYS A 19 -25.90 -65.65 1.15
C LYS A 19 -25.25 -64.54 0.31
N ALA A 20 -26.06 -63.93 -0.55
CA ALA A 20 -25.84 -62.53 -0.88
C ALA A 20 -26.44 -61.74 0.28
N ASN A 21 -25.60 -61.08 1.09
CA ASN A 21 -25.91 -59.84 1.78
C ASN A 21 -24.69 -59.35 2.60
N ASN A 22 -24.31 -58.11 2.29
CA ASN A 22 -23.52 -57.16 3.08
C ASN A 22 -22.06 -57.52 3.39
N GLU A 23 -21.18 -57.05 2.51
CA GLU A 23 -19.89 -56.44 2.87
C GLU A 23 -19.45 -55.55 1.69
N VAL A 24 -19.88 -54.30 1.70
CA VAL A 24 -19.04 -53.19 1.19
C VAL A 24 -18.51 -52.58 2.47
N PRO A 25 -17.19 -52.57 2.72
CA PRO A 25 -16.61 -51.27 3.08
C PRO A 25 -15.07 -51.11 2.88
N GLU A 26 -14.67 -49.84 2.78
CA GLU A 26 -13.43 -49.19 3.28
C GLU A 26 -12.29 -48.79 2.32
N GLU A 27 -12.09 -49.40 1.14
CA GLU A 27 -10.87 -49.04 0.37
C GLU A 27 -11.05 -47.88 -0.64
N GLU A 28 -12.25 -47.64 -1.18
CA GLU A 28 -12.47 -46.56 -2.18
C GLU A 28 -12.79 -45.18 -1.54
N GLU A 29 -13.18 -45.14 -0.26
CA GLU A 29 -13.44 -43.87 0.46
C GLU A 29 -12.15 -43.24 1.01
N GLU A 30 -11.15 -44.03 1.43
CA GLU A 30 -9.85 -43.50 1.90
C GLU A 30 -9.05 -42.83 0.78
N GLU A 31 -9.03 -43.38 -0.44
CA GLU A 31 -8.32 -42.77 -1.58
C GLU A 31 -8.94 -41.41 -1.99
N GLY A 32 -10.27 -41.28 -1.89
CA GLY A 32 -10.98 -40.03 -2.16
C GLY A 32 -10.68 -38.93 -1.12
N GLU A 33 -10.58 -39.29 0.16
CA GLU A 33 -10.23 -38.35 1.24
C GLU A 33 -8.77 -37.87 1.15
N GLU A 34 -7.83 -38.74 0.77
CA GLU A 34 -6.43 -38.38 0.57
C GLU A 34 -6.24 -37.41 -0.61
N GLU A 35 -6.95 -37.62 -1.73
CA GLU A 35 -6.90 -36.73 -2.89
C GLU A 35 -7.49 -35.34 -2.58
N GLU A 36 -8.62 -35.27 -1.85
CA GLU A 36 -9.22 -34.01 -1.40
C GLU A 36 -8.28 -33.25 -0.44
N GLU A 37 -7.64 -33.95 0.50
CA GLU A 37 -6.69 -33.35 1.42
C GLU A 37 -5.44 -32.82 0.69
N GLU A 38 -4.96 -33.54 -0.33
CA GLU A 38 -3.84 -33.11 -1.16
C GLU A 38 -4.21 -31.87 -2.01
N GLU A 39 -5.43 -31.82 -2.55
CA GLU A 39 -5.93 -30.67 -3.29
C GLU A 39 -6.09 -29.44 -2.38
N GLU A 40 -6.55 -29.64 -1.14
CA GLU A 40 -6.66 -28.58 -0.14
C GLU A 40 -5.27 -28.06 0.29
N LYS A 41 -4.31 -28.97 0.49
CA LYS A 41 -2.88 -28.64 0.72
C LYS A 41 -2.31 -27.83 -0.44
N LYS A 42 -2.60 -28.22 -1.71
CA LYS A 42 -2.22 -27.48 -2.93
C LYS A 42 -2.88 -26.09 -2.98
N LYS A 43 -4.17 -25.96 -2.66
CA LYS A 43 -4.91 -24.69 -2.58
C LYS A 43 -4.33 -23.76 -1.50
N LYS A 44 -4.05 -24.28 -0.30
CA LYS A 44 -3.40 -23.55 0.82
C LYS A 44 -2.00 -23.04 0.42
N LYS A 45 -1.19 -23.86 -0.26
CA LYS A 45 0.16 -23.49 -0.76
C LYS A 45 0.10 -22.39 -1.82
N LYS A 46 -0.86 -22.45 -2.77
CA LYS A 46 -1.13 -21.40 -3.78
C LYS A 46 -1.55 -20.07 -3.12
N LYS A 47 -2.46 -20.09 -2.13
CA LYS A 47 -2.88 -18.90 -1.36
C LYS A 47 -1.69 -18.26 -0.60
N LYS A 48 -0.84 -19.05 0.06
CA LYS A 48 0.39 -18.56 0.75
C LYS A 48 1.37 -17.90 -0.23
N LYS A 49 1.61 -18.50 -1.42
CA LYS A 49 2.46 -17.91 -2.48
C LYS A 49 1.91 -16.56 -2.98
N LYS A 50 0.59 -16.45 -3.24
CA LYS A 50 -0.07 -15.18 -3.64
C LYS A 50 0.07 -14.09 -2.56
N LYS A 51 -0.12 -14.41 -1.27
CA LYS A 51 0.09 -13.47 -0.15
C LYS A 51 1.54 -12.98 -0.06
N LYS A 52 2.54 -13.87 -0.20
CA LYS A 52 3.98 -13.51 -0.24
C LYS A 52 4.31 -12.57 -1.41
N LYS A 53 3.80 -12.85 -2.63
CA LYS A 53 3.96 -11.97 -3.81
C LYS A 53 3.32 -10.58 -3.58
N LYS A 54 2.10 -10.50 -3.03
CA LYS A 54 1.44 -9.23 -2.67
C LYS A 54 2.26 -8.44 -1.62
N LYS A 55 2.76 -9.09 -0.57
CA LYS A 55 3.65 -8.46 0.44
C LYS A 55 4.96 -7.94 -0.19
N LYS A 56 5.61 -8.72 -1.07
CA LYS A 56 6.82 -8.29 -1.80
C LYS A 56 6.54 -7.09 -2.73
N LYS A 57 5.42 -7.09 -3.46
CA LYS A 57 4.98 -5.94 -4.28
C LYS A 57 4.70 -4.69 -3.42
N LYS A 58 4.01 -4.82 -2.29
CA LYS A 58 3.78 -3.72 -1.33
C LYS A 58 5.10 -3.19 -0.75
N LYS A 59 6.04 -4.07 -0.35
CA LYS A 59 7.38 -3.67 0.13
C LYS A 59 8.20 -2.98 -0.97
N LYS A 60 8.16 -3.46 -2.22
CA LYS A 60 8.80 -2.79 -3.38
C LYS A 60 8.19 -1.42 -3.67
N LYS A 61 6.86 -1.27 -3.61
CA LYS A 61 6.17 0.04 -3.72
C LYS A 61 6.56 1.00 -2.59
N LYS A 62 6.60 0.53 -1.33
CA LYS A 62 7.08 1.32 -0.18
C LYS A 62 8.55 1.72 -0.32
N LYS A 63 9.42 0.82 -0.80
CA LYS A 63 10.84 1.13 -1.07
C LYS A 63 10.99 2.13 -2.22
N LYS A 64 10.19 2.06 -3.29
CA LYS A 64 10.18 3.06 -4.36
C LYS A 64 9.70 4.45 -3.88
N LYS A 65 8.70 4.51 -2.99
CA LYS A 65 8.28 5.79 -2.35
C LYS A 65 9.37 6.42 -1.46
N LYS A 66 10.33 5.64 -0.95
CA LYS A 66 11.47 6.12 -0.13
C LYS A 66 12.75 6.41 -0.93
N LYS A 67 12.72 6.28 -2.27
CA LYS A 67 13.90 6.45 -3.15
C LYS A 67 13.91 7.80 -3.87
N GLN A 68 13.63 8.89 -3.16
CA GLN A 68 14.00 10.20 -3.67
C GLN A 68 15.33 10.57 -3.00
N PRO A 69 16.43 10.73 -3.76
CA PRO A 69 17.69 11.20 -3.19
C PRO A 69 17.44 12.59 -2.58
N PRO A 70 17.97 12.89 -1.38
CA PRO A 70 17.90 14.25 -0.86
C PRO A 70 18.69 15.14 -1.81
N MET A 71 18.00 16.00 -2.57
CA MET A 71 18.66 17.07 -3.29
C MET A 71 19.21 18.03 -2.23
N LYS A 72 20.51 18.02 -2.00
CA LYS A 72 21.19 18.93 -1.07
C LYS A 72 21.24 20.34 -1.69
N HIS A 73 20.11 21.03 -1.72
CA HIS A 73 20.10 22.46 -1.99
C HIS A 73 20.53 23.20 -0.72
N LYS A 74 21.50 24.11 -0.84
CA LYS A 74 22.05 24.89 0.28
C LYS A 74 21.10 25.97 0.82
N VAL A 75 19.90 26.09 0.25
CA VAL A 75 18.89 27.06 0.68
C VAL A 75 18.21 26.56 1.94
N THR A 76 18.27 27.35 3.01
CA THR A 76 17.72 27.06 4.34
C THR A 76 16.64 28.06 4.72
N ASP A 77 15.88 27.76 5.76
CA ASP A 77 14.89 28.70 6.33
C ASP A 77 15.49 30.07 6.67
N GLN A 78 16.75 30.10 7.11
CA GLN A 78 17.46 31.34 7.42
C GLN A 78 17.69 32.19 6.17
N SER A 79 18.04 31.56 5.03
CA SER A 79 18.18 32.29 3.77
C SER A 79 16.83 32.84 3.27
N VAL A 80 15.74 32.09 3.44
CA VAL A 80 14.38 32.54 3.09
C VAL A 80 13.96 33.73 3.95
N LYS A 81 14.25 33.68 5.26
CA LYS A 81 14.03 34.80 6.17
C LYS A 81 14.81 36.04 5.72
N ALA A 82 16.09 35.89 5.39
CA ALA A 82 16.92 37.00 4.93
C ALA A 82 16.35 37.64 3.63
N PHE A 83 15.89 36.84 2.67
CA PHE A 83 15.23 37.38 1.48
C PHE A 83 13.95 38.15 1.82
N ALA A 84 13.13 37.62 2.73
CA ALA A 84 11.91 38.30 3.17
C ALA A 84 12.18 39.63 3.91
N GLU A 85 13.34 39.76 4.56
CA GLU A 85 13.70 40.96 5.33
C GLU A 85 14.45 42.00 4.50
N HIS A 86 15.26 41.58 3.54
CA HIS A 86 16.13 42.47 2.77
C HIS A 86 15.68 42.70 1.32
N CYS A 87 14.70 41.95 0.81
CA CYS A 87 14.22 42.07 -0.58
C CYS A 87 12.69 42.31 -0.62
N PRO A 88 12.18 43.46 -0.13
CA PRO A 88 10.73 43.71 -0.04
C PRO A 88 10.01 43.79 -1.39
N GLU A 89 10.73 44.09 -2.47
CA GLU A 89 10.19 44.21 -3.83
C GLU A 89 10.15 42.90 -4.62
N LEU A 90 10.50 41.77 -3.97
CA LEU A 90 10.62 40.49 -4.64
C LEU A 90 9.25 39.99 -5.15
N GLN A 91 9.15 39.78 -6.47
CA GLN A 91 7.89 39.40 -7.13
C GLN A 91 7.83 37.91 -7.50
N TYR A 92 8.97 37.28 -7.79
CA TYR A 92 9.05 35.91 -8.28
C TYR A 92 10.08 35.14 -7.47
N VAL A 93 9.66 34.05 -6.83
CA VAL A 93 10.54 33.23 -5.99
C VAL A 93 10.24 31.75 -6.18
N GLY A 94 11.30 30.95 -6.26
CA GLY A 94 11.19 29.50 -6.32
C GLY A 94 12.19 28.79 -5.42
N PHE A 95 11.70 27.82 -4.64
CA PHE A 95 12.49 26.99 -3.75
C PHE A 95 12.34 25.50 -4.08
N MET A 96 12.08 25.18 -5.36
CA MET A 96 11.80 23.81 -5.80
C MET A 96 12.83 22.81 -5.26
N GLY A 97 12.38 21.84 -4.48
CA GLY A 97 13.21 20.78 -3.91
C GLY A 97 14.26 21.25 -2.90
N CYS A 98 14.15 22.48 -2.38
CA CYS A 98 14.99 22.95 -1.28
C CYS A 98 14.58 22.35 0.06
N SER A 99 15.51 22.31 1.01
CA SER A 99 15.24 21.84 2.39
C SER A 99 14.61 22.93 3.27
N VAL A 100 13.81 23.80 2.65
CA VAL A 100 13.04 24.85 3.34
C VAL A 100 11.80 24.21 3.96
N THR A 101 11.36 24.72 5.11
CA THR A 101 10.19 24.23 5.84
C THR A 101 9.10 25.30 5.96
N SER A 102 7.94 24.94 6.50
CA SER A 102 6.88 25.87 6.92
C SER A 102 7.42 27.08 7.71
N LYS A 103 8.47 26.87 8.54
CA LYS A 103 9.09 27.94 9.36
C LYS A 103 9.85 28.96 8.52
N GLY A 104 10.47 28.54 7.41
CA GLY A 104 11.10 29.46 6.47
C GLY A 104 10.08 30.15 5.59
N VAL A 105 9.18 29.37 4.97
CA VAL A 105 8.19 29.86 4.00
C VAL A 105 7.27 30.93 4.60
N ILE A 106 6.90 30.83 5.89
CA ILE A 106 6.03 31.82 6.53
C ILE A 106 6.61 33.24 6.48
N HIS A 107 7.93 33.40 6.40
CA HIS A 107 8.56 34.71 6.27
C HIS A 107 8.23 35.39 4.94
N LEU A 108 8.02 34.62 3.86
CA LEU A 108 7.64 35.15 2.55
C LEU A 108 6.30 35.87 2.57
N THR A 109 5.45 35.62 3.58
CA THR A 109 4.17 36.33 3.74
C THR A 109 4.34 37.82 4.07
N LYS A 110 5.56 38.26 4.38
CA LYS A 110 5.92 39.68 4.53
C LYS A 110 6.07 40.38 3.17
N LEU A 111 6.34 39.63 2.09
CA LEU A 111 6.58 40.18 0.76
C LEU A 111 5.26 40.60 0.11
N ARG A 112 4.99 41.90 0.11
CA ARG A 112 3.71 42.45 -0.40
C ARG A 112 3.60 42.41 -1.93
N ASN A 113 4.73 42.44 -2.62
CA ASN A 113 4.79 42.44 -4.08
C ASN A 113 4.94 41.04 -4.69
N LEU A 114 4.89 39.99 -3.87
CA LEU A 114 5.07 38.63 -4.34
C LEU A 114 3.91 38.22 -5.26
N SER A 115 4.22 37.96 -6.52
CA SER A 115 3.26 37.59 -7.58
C SER A 115 3.32 36.12 -7.94
N SER A 116 4.49 35.49 -7.88
CA SER A 116 4.65 34.07 -8.18
C SER A 116 5.53 33.38 -7.15
N LEU A 117 5.04 32.26 -6.61
CA LEU A 117 5.74 31.46 -5.63
C LEU A 117 5.75 29.99 -6.01
N ASP A 118 6.94 29.42 -6.17
CA ASP A 118 7.14 28.00 -6.47
C ASP A 118 7.70 27.24 -5.25
N LEU A 119 6.85 26.42 -4.65
CA LEU A 119 7.17 25.54 -3.51
C LEU A 119 7.05 24.07 -3.91
N ARG A 120 7.38 23.72 -5.15
CA ARG A 120 7.37 22.32 -5.59
C ARG A 120 8.32 21.47 -4.77
N HIS A 121 7.84 20.29 -4.41
CA HIS A 121 8.67 19.25 -3.79
C HIS A 121 9.33 19.70 -2.48
N ILE A 122 8.66 20.53 -1.69
CA ILE A 122 9.06 20.84 -0.31
C ILE A 122 8.58 19.71 0.60
N THR A 123 9.47 19.16 1.42
CA THR A 123 9.16 17.96 2.21
C THR A 123 8.45 18.23 3.52
N GLU A 124 8.55 19.46 4.04
CA GLU A 124 8.05 19.86 5.35
C GLU A 124 7.23 21.17 5.21
N LEU A 125 6.13 21.10 4.45
CA LEU A 125 5.20 22.21 4.24
C LEU A 125 3.79 21.83 4.68
N ASP A 126 3.21 22.65 5.56
CA ASP A 126 1.91 22.40 6.18
C ASP A 126 0.79 23.25 5.55
N ASN A 127 -0.46 22.77 5.71
CA ASN A 127 -1.65 23.42 5.17
C ASN A 127 -1.86 24.84 5.72
N GLU A 128 -1.58 25.05 7.01
CA GLU A 128 -1.72 26.33 7.69
C GLU A 128 -0.80 27.39 7.06
N THR A 129 0.44 27.01 6.71
CA THR A 129 1.38 27.91 6.04
C THR A 129 0.87 28.31 4.67
N VAL A 130 0.33 27.37 3.90
CA VAL A 130 -0.27 27.66 2.59
C VAL A 130 -1.47 28.61 2.72
N MET A 131 -2.35 28.38 3.70
CA MET A 131 -3.47 29.26 3.98
C MET A 131 -3.00 30.68 4.33
N GLU A 132 -1.94 30.80 5.13
CA GLU A 132 -1.39 32.10 5.51
C GLU A 132 -0.76 32.84 4.33
N ILE A 133 -0.09 32.14 3.41
CA ILE A 133 0.40 32.70 2.15
C ILE A 133 -0.76 33.30 1.35
N VAL A 134 -1.82 32.52 1.10
CA VAL A 134 -3.00 32.98 0.36
C VAL A 134 -3.67 34.16 1.06
N ARG A 135 -3.70 34.16 2.40
CA ARG A 135 -4.31 35.24 3.18
C ARG A 135 -3.50 36.54 3.12
N ARG A 136 -2.16 36.48 3.17
CA ARG A 136 -1.30 37.68 3.28
C ARG A 136 -0.76 38.20 1.95
N CYS A 137 -0.40 37.32 1.02
CA CYS A 137 0.19 37.68 -0.27
C CYS A 137 -0.91 38.06 -1.27
N LYS A 138 -1.45 39.27 -1.14
CA LYS A 138 -2.62 39.72 -1.94
C LYS A 138 -2.34 39.87 -3.44
N ASN A 139 -1.09 40.06 -3.83
CA ASN A 139 -0.68 40.19 -5.22
C ASN A 139 -0.29 38.84 -5.86
N LEU A 140 -0.43 37.73 -5.12
CA LEU A 140 -0.04 36.41 -5.59
C LEU A 140 -1.00 35.91 -6.68
N SER A 141 -0.47 35.73 -7.88
CA SER A 141 -1.19 35.24 -9.06
C SER A 141 -0.92 33.76 -9.34
N SER A 142 0.23 33.26 -8.90
CA SER A 142 0.69 31.90 -9.15
C SER A 142 1.31 31.28 -7.90
N LEU A 143 0.81 30.11 -7.50
CA LEU A 143 1.32 29.33 -6.38
C LEU A 143 1.47 27.86 -6.80
N ASN A 144 2.70 27.37 -6.87
CA ASN A 144 2.98 25.99 -7.25
C ASN A 144 3.27 25.11 -6.03
N LEU A 145 2.37 24.15 -5.76
CA LEU A 145 2.46 23.21 -4.65
C LEU A 145 2.61 21.75 -5.12
N CYS A 146 2.95 21.51 -6.39
CA CYS A 146 3.09 20.13 -6.87
C CYS A 146 4.16 19.35 -6.09
N LEU A 147 3.96 18.04 -5.99
CA LEU A 147 4.87 17.12 -5.29
C LEU A 147 5.02 17.40 -3.77
N ASN A 148 4.15 18.23 -3.18
CA ASN A 148 3.92 18.27 -1.74
C ASN A 148 2.94 17.16 -1.36
N TRP A 149 3.39 16.22 -0.56
CA TRP A 149 2.63 15.02 -0.19
C TRP A 149 1.91 15.15 1.15
N ILE A 150 2.26 16.18 1.93
CA ILE A 150 1.66 16.53 3.23
C ILE A 150 0.42 17.42 3.04
N ILE A 151 0.46 18.35 2.09
CA ILE A 151 -0.65 19.26 1.79
C ILE A 151 -1.86 18.44 1.32
N ASN A 152 -2.96 18.55 2.06
CA ASN A 152 -4.20 17.81 1.82
C ASN A 152 -5.41 18.71 2.08
N ASP A 153 -6.44 18.62 1.24
CA ASP A 153 -7.69 19.40 1.34
C ASP A 153 -8.64 18.92 2.47
N ARG A 154 -8.14 18.13 3.43
CA ARG A 154 -8.94 17.80 4.62
C ARG A 154 -9.02 19.04 5.48
N LYS A 155 -10.07 19.83 5.26
CA LYS A 155 -10.52 20.88 6.19
C LYS A 155 -10.39 20.34 7.61
N ASN A 156 -9.54 20.98 8.39
CA ASN A 156 -9.49 20.80 9.83
C ASN A 156 -10.84 21.32 10.37
N ASN A 157 -11.85 20.45 10.40
CA ASN A 157 -13.14 20.71 11.06
C ASN A 157 -12.93 20.71 12.57
N ASN A 158 -12.08 21.60 13.07
CA ASN A 158 -12.16 22.07 14.43
C ASN A 158 -12.90 23.40 14.38
N ASN A 159 -14.22 23.27 14.49
CA ASN A 159 -15.12 24.33 14.91
C ASN A 159 -14.46 25.09 16.06
N ASN A 160 -14.19 26.39 15.84
CA ASN A 160 -14.29 27.49 16.80
C ASN A 160 -13.87 28.80 16.12
N ASN A 161 -14.53 29.14 15.01
CA ASN A 161 -14.56 30.53 14.54
C ASN A 161 -15.56 31.29 15.42
N LYS A 162 -15.06 31.96 16.46
CA LYS A 162 -15.69 33.18 16.98
C LYS A 162 -14.81 34.34 16.53
N ILE A 163 -15.25 35.03 15.48
CA ILE A 163 -14.69 36.29 15.02
C ILE A 163 -15.51 37.37 15.74
N PRO A 164 -14.94 38.20 16.64
CA PRO A 164 -15.63 39.42 17.04
C PRO A 164 -15.50 40.45 15.90
N LEU A 165 -16.61 41.14 15.65
CA LEU A 165 -16.73 42.34 14.80
C LEU A 165 -15.77 43.44 15.27
#